data_AF-A0A392T003-F1
#
_entry.id   AF-A0A392T003-F1
#
_cell.length_a   1.000
_cell.length_b   1.000
_cell.length_c   1.000
_cell.angle_alpha   90.00
_cell.angle_beta   90.00
_cell.angle_gamma   90.00
#
_symmetry.space_group_name_H-M   'P 1'
#
loop_
_entity.id
_entity.type
_entity.pdbx_description
1 polymer ?
#
loop_
_entity_poly.entity_id
_entity_poly.type
_entity_poly.pdbx_seq_one_letter_code
_entity_poly.pdbx_strand_id
1 'polypeptide(L)' 'MTFQPQPAQIVDRDVRNLRNRSIPIVKVIWEGSPDGEATWELKSEMLK' A
#
# COMPACT_ATOMS: atom_id res chain seq x y z
N MET A 1 -22.59 3.13 5.89
CA MET A 1 -21.60 3.87 5.09
C MET A 1 -20.24 3.24 5.36
N THR A 2 -19.70 2.48 4.40
CA THR A 2 -18.33 1.97 4.49
C THR A 2 -17.43 3.07 3.97
N PHE A 3 -16.80 3.83 4.88
CA PHE A 3 -15.77 4.79 4.50
C PHE A 3 -14.62 3.96 3.89
N GLN A 4 -14.42 4.05 2.58
CA GLN A 4 -13.23 3.52 1.93
C GLN A 4 -12.21 4.65 2.01
N PRO A 5 -11.26 4.61 2.95
CA PRO A 5 -10.25 5.65 3.01
C PRO A 5 -9.52 5.67 1.67
N GLN A 6 -9.32 6.87 1.11
CA GLN A 6 -8.51 7.00 -0.09
C GLN A 6 -7.03 6.96 0.29
N PRO A 7 -6.17 6.37 -0.56
CA PRO A 7 -4.74 6.38 -0.30
C PRO A 7 -4.24 7.84 -0.33
N ALA A 8 -3.87 8.38 0.83
CA ALA A 8 -3.38 9.76 0.94
C ALA A 8 -2.03 9.89 0.22
N GLN A 9 -1.09 9.00 0.57
CA GLN A 9 0.27 9.09 0.08
C GLN A 9 1.00 7.75 0.14
N ILE A 10 1.78 7.45 -0.90
CA ILE A 10 2.76 6.36 -0.88
C ILE A 10 3.99 6.86 -0.12
N VAL A 11 4.26 6.29 1.04
CA VAL A 11 5.39 6.65 1.90
C VAL A 11 6.63 5.84 1.55
N ASP A 12 6.45 4.58 1.14
CA ASP A 12 7.55 3.68 0.86
C ASP A 12 7.23 2.75 -0.31
N ARG A 13 8.27 2.24 -0.97
CA ARG A 13 8.18 1.28 -2.06
C ARG A 13 9.27 0.25 -1.86
N ASP A 14 8.88 -0.98 -1.56
CA ASP A 14 9.80 -2.08 -1.36
C ASP A 14 9.54 -3.19 -2.38
N VAL A 15 10.54 -4.02 -2.67
CA VAL A 15 10.41 -5.13 -3.62
C VAL A 15 10.77 -6.42 -2.93
N ARG A 16 9.74 -7.21 -2.64
CA ARG A 16 9.91 -8.50 -2.00
C ARG A 16 10.32 -9.54 -3.04
N ASN A 17 11.61 -9.86 -3.06
CA ASN A 17 12.16 -10.93 -3.89
C ASN A 17 11.85 -12.28 -3.27
N LEU A 18 10.99 -13.05 -3.94
CA LEU A 18 10.74 -14.45 -3.64
C LEU A 18 11.59 -15.33 -4.55
N ARG A 19 11.69 -16.62 -4.21
CA ARG A 19 12.51 -17.61 -4.92
C ARG A 19 12.30 -17.68 -6.43
N ASN A 20 11.09 -17.35 -6.91
CA ASN A 20 10.71 -17.43 -8.33
C ASN A 20 10.09 -16.13 -8.89
N ARG A 21 9.93 -15.07 -8.07
CA ARG A 21 9.30 -13.83 -8.51
C ARG A 21 9.64 -12.65 -7.61
N SER A 22 9.74 -11.46 -8.19
CA SER A 22 9.90 -10.20 -7.47
C SER A 22 8.55 -9.50 -7.40
N ILE A 23 8.07 -9.20 -6.19
CA ILE A 23 6.79 -8.55 -5.98
C ILE A 23 7.01 -7.12 -5.45
N PRO A 24 6.64 -6.08 -6.22
CA PRO A 24 6.66 -4.72 -5.72
C PRO A 24 5.51 -4.49 -4.73
N ILE A 25 5.87 -4.09 -3.51
CA ILE A 25 4.97 -3.64 -2.46
C ILE A 25 5.16 -2.14 -2.24
N VAL A 26 4.10 -1.45 -1.86
CA VAL A 26 4.11 -0.02 -1.57
C VAL A 26 3.45 0.21 -0.22
N LYS A 27 4.10 1.00 0.62
CA LYS A 27 3.53 1.42 1.90
C LYS A 27 2.68 2.65 1.64
N VAL A 28 1.39 2.54 1.89
CA VAL A 28 0.41 3.58 1.62
C VAL A 28 -0.17 4.05 2.94
N ILE A 29 -0.10 5.36 3.18
CA ILE A 29 -0.83 6.02 4.26
C ILE A 29 -2.22 6.36 3.76
N TRP A 30 -3.21 6.08 4.59
CA TRP A 30 -4.62 6.29 4.32
C TRP A 30 -5.08 7.64 4.87
N GLU A 31 -5.81 8.39 4.05
CA GLU A 31 -6.36 9.68 4.48
C GLU A 31 -7.46 9.45 5.52
N GLY A 32 -7.39 10.16 6.65
CA GLY A 32 -8.35 10.04 7.73
C GLY A 32 -8.10 8.88 8.69
N SER A 33 -6.97 8.15 8.57
CA SER A 33 -6.55 7.24 9.65
C SER A 33 -5.97 8.05 10.82
N PRO A 34 -6.56 7.96 12.02
CA PRO A 34 -6.21 8.79 13.17
C PRO A 34 -4.78 8.54 13.70
N ASP A 35 -4.18 7.39 13.39
CA ASP A 35 -2.87 6.97 13.90
C ASP A 35 -1.78 6.96 12.82
N GLY A 36 -2.07 7.49 11.62
CA GLY A 36 -1.15 7.40 10.50
C GLY A 36 -0.95 5.96 10.03
N GLU A 37 -2.01 5.15 10.07
CA GLU A 37 -1.94 3.76 9.66
C GLU A 37 -1.45 3.68 8.22
N ALA A 38 -0.35 2.95 8.09
CA ALA A 38 0.34 2.75 6.84
C ALA A 38 0.30 1.26 6.52
N THR A 39 -0.49 0.88 5.53
CA THR A 39 -0.60 -0.52 5.10
C THR A 39 0.38 -0.80 3.99
N TRP A 40 0.97 -2.00 3.99
CA TRP A 40 1.77 -2.50 2.88
C TRP A 40 0.85 -3.15 1.84
N GLU A 41 0.63 -2.45 0.74
CA GLU A 41 -0.21 -2.92 -0.35
C GLU A 41 0.64 -3.36 -1.54
N LEU A 42 0.12 -4.33 -2.31
CA LEU A 42 0.80 -4.77 -3.53
C LEU A 42 0.63 -3.70 -4.61
N LYS A 43 1.73 -3.27 -5.23
CA LYS A 43 1.64 -2.34 -6.38
C LYS A 43 0.80 -2.94 -7.51
N SER A 44 0.82 -4.27 -7.65
CA SER A 44 0.01 -4.99 -8.64
C SER A 44 -1.50 -4.88 -8.41
N GLU A 45 -1.94 -4.73 -7.16
CA GLU A 45 -3.37 -4.58 -6.82
C GLU A 45 -3.83 -3.13 -7.03
N MET A 46 -2.93 -2.15 -6.94
CA MET A 46 -3.23 -0.74 -7.24
C MET A 46 -3.27 -0.40 -8.74
N LEU A 47 -2.65 -1.21 -9.60
CA LEU A 47 -2.55 -0.97 -11.05
C LEU A 47 -3.61 -1.74 -11.84
N LYS A 48 -4.85 -1.83 -11.32
CA LYS A 48 -5.94 -2.53 -11.98
C LYS A 48 -6.97 -1.59 -12.58
#